data_AF-A0A2R6DCD5-F1
#
_entry.id   AF-A0A2R6DCD5-F1
#
_cell.length_a   1.000
_cell.length_b   1.000
_cell.length_c   1.000
_cell.angle_alpha   90.00
_cell.angle_beta   90.00
_cell.angle_gamma   90.00
#
_symmetry.space_group_name_H-M   'P 1'
#
loop_
_entity.id
_entity.type
_entity.pdbx_description
1 polymer ?
#
loop_
_entity_poly.entity_id
_entity_poly.type
_entity_poly.pdbx_seq_one_letter_code
_entity_poly.pdbx_strand_id
1 'polypeptide(L)'
;MSEQRSESGATLTDGVLPPILGIAYLLVGVGLFASLAIGSITLIAAVLVGILGVILVSLALVVYQEGLVTPENKIIAVFVLLAMGLLFGLSEFTELPSEVVFGAVFLAGVLVPHLLIEYTGVGTTAE
;
A
#
# COMPACT_ATOMS: atom_id res chain seq x y z
N MET A 1 -19.74 26.42 -31.68
CA MET A 1 -20.31 26.22 -30.33
C MET A 1 -19.76 24.90 -29.82
N SER A 2 -18.75 24.98 -28.95
CA SER A 2 -18.30 23.95 -27.99
C SER A 2 -18.07 22.50 -28.48
N GLU A 3 -16.94 22.24 -29.15
CA GLU A 3 -16.30 20.90 -29.23
C GLU A 3 -14.92 20.90 -28.57
N GLN A 4 -14.78 21.61 -27.44
CA GLN A 4 -13.47 21.83 -26.80
C GLN A 4 -13.38 21.26 -25.38
N ARG A 5 -14.21 20.27 -25.02
CA ARG A 5 -14.35 19.83 -23.61
C ARG A 5 -14.07 18.35 -23.33
N SER A 6 -13.38 17.63 -24.22
CA SER A 6 -13.15 16.19 -24.02
C SER A 6 -11.74 15.67 -24.33
N GLU A 7 -10.71 16.52 -24.35
CA GLU A 7 -9.31 16.06 -24.52
C GLU A 7 -8.40 16.34 -23.32
N SER A 8 -8.89 17.01 -22.28
CA SER A 8 -8.04 17.42 -21.14
C SER A 8 -7.91 16.37 -20.03
N GLY A 9 -8.47 15.16 -20.21
CA GLY A 9 -8.53 14.14 -19.16
C GLY A 9 -7.66 12.90 -19.37
N ALA A 10 -7.05 12.71 -20.54
CA ALA A 10 -6.49 11.42 -20.98
C ALA A 10 -4.96 11.36 -21.14
N THR A 11 -4.20 12.37 -20.72
CA THR A 11 -2.85 12.57 -21.29
C THR A 11 -1.70 12.78 -20.30
N LEU A 12 -1.84 12.34 -19.05
CA LEU A 12 -0.71 12.40 -18.08
C LEU A 12 -0.27 11.02 -17.58
N THR A 13 -1.12 10.00 -17.69
CA THR A 13 -0.86 8.69 -17.06
C THR A 13 -0.40 7.62 -18.03
N ASP A 14 -0.80 7.69 -19.30
CA ASP A 14 -0.67 6.55 -20.23
C ASP A 14 0.65 6.53 -21.02
N GLY A 15 1.44 7.61 -20.99
CA GLY A 15 2.66 7.72 -21.81
C GLY A 15 3.96 8.03 -21.06
N VAL A 16 3.91 8.71 -19.91
CA VAL A 16 5.11 9.35 -19.32
C VAL A 16 5.51 8.77 -17.96
N LEU A 17 4.55 8.27 -17.16
CA LEU A 17 4.84 7.70 -15.84
C LEU A 17 5.72 6.43 -15.89
N PRO A 18 5.50 5.44 -16.80
CA PRO A 18 6.34 4.24 -16.84
C PRO A 18 7.80 4.53 -17.20
N PRO A 19 8.12 5.38 -18.21
CA PRO A 19 9.49 5.79 -18.49
C PRO A 19 10.17 6.54 -17.34
N ILE A 20 9.45 7.42 -16.63
CA ILE A 20 10.00 8.19 -15.51
C ILE A 20 10.41 7.27 -14.36
N LEU A 21 9.56 6.28 -14.02
CA LEU A 21 9.91 5.30 -13.00
C LEU A 21 11.15 4.48 -13.40
N GLY A 22 11.25 4.09 -14.66
CA GLY A 22 12.44 3.41 -15.19
C GLY A 22 13.72 4.23 -14.99
N ILE A 23 13.67 5.53 -15.29
CA ILE A 23 14.79 6.44 -15.06
C ILE A 23 15.11 6.56 -13.56
N ALA A 24 14.09 6.67 -12.70
CA ALA A 24 14.29 6.74 -11.26
C ALA A 24 14.98 5.48 -10.70
N TYR A 25 14.57 4.29 -11.15
CA TYR A 25 15.23 3.03 -10.79
C TYR A 25 16.68 2.98 -11.28
N LEU A 26 16.97 3.46 -12.49
CA LEU A 26 18.34 3.52 -13.00
C LEU A 26 19.21 4.48 -12.17
N LEU A 27 18.71 5.66 -11.83
CA LEU A 27 19.43 6.63 -10.99
C LEU A 27 19.73 6.07 -9.61
N VAL A 28 18.77 5.36 -9.02
CA VAL A 28 18.94 4.67 -7.74
C VAL A 28 20.00 3.57 -7.84
N GLY A 29 19.99 2.77 -8.91
CA GLY A 29 21.00 1.72 -9.14
C GLY A 29 22.41 2.29 -9.32
N VAL A 30 22.55 3.37 -10.09
CA VAL A 30 23.82 4.10 -10.26
C VAL A 30 24.29 4.70 -8.94
N GLY A 31 23.38 5.31 -8.17
CA GLY A 31 23.67 5.85 -6.85
C GLY A 31 24.17 4.77 -5.89
N LEU A 32 23.55 3.59 -5.90
CA LEU A 32 23.97 2.47 -5.06
C LEU A 32 25.38 2.01 -5.43
N PHE A 33 25.64 1.79 -6.72
CA PHE A 33 26.97 1.40 -7.21
C PHE A 33 28.03 2.44 -6.85
N ALA A 34 27.76 3.73 -7.06
CA ALA A 34 28.67 4.81 -6.70
C ALA A 34 28.92 4.87 -5.19
N SER A 35 27.88 4.70 -4.38
CA SER A 35 27.99 4.72 -2.91
C SER A 35 28.87 3.59 -2.36
N LEU A 36 28.76 2.39 -2.97
CA LEU A 36 29.59 1.23 -2.65
C LEU A 36 31.03 1.43 -3.11
N ALA A 37 31.25 1.95 -4.33
CA ALA A 37 32.57 2.22 -4.87
C ALA A 37 33.35 3.27 -4.06
N ILE A 38 32.64 4.29 -3.55
CA ILE A 38 33.21 5.35 -2.70
C ILE A 38 33.34 4.90 -1.24
N GLY A 39 32.60 3.85 -0.82
CA GLY A 39 32.60 3.35 0.56
C GLY A 39 31.95 4.30 1.57
N SER A 40 31.01 5.15 1.15
CA SER A 40 30.42 6.20 1.99
C SER A 40 29.07 5.79 2.57
N ILE A 41 29.01 5.64 3.90
CA ILE A 41 27.78 5.32 4.63
C ILE A 41 26.70 6.39 4.44
N THR A 42 27.07 7.67 4.38
CA THR A 42 26.11 8.76 4.15
C THR A 42 25.46 8.68 2.77
N LEU A 43 26.25 8.35 1.73
CA LEU A 43 25.71 8.15 0.39
C LEU A 43 24.85 6.90 0.31
N ILE A 44 25.26 5.80 0.94
CA ILE A 44 24.45 4.58 1.03
C ILE A 44 23.10 4.89 1.69
N ALA A 45 23.09 5.58 2.82
CA ALA A 45 21.86 5.96 3.51
C ALA A 45 20.95 6.84 2.64
N ALA A 46 21.50 7.84 1.95
CA ALA A 46 20.75 8.69 1.03
C ALA A 46 20.13 7.89 -0.13
N VAL A 47 20.88 6.94 -0.69
CA VAL A 47 20.39 6.06 -1.75
C VAL A 47 19.30 5.12 -1.23
N LEU A 48 19.43 4.59 -0.02
CA LEU A 48 18.40 3.75 0.60
C LEU A 48 17.08 4.53 0.82
N VAL A 49 17.16 5.79 1.23
CA VAL A 49 15.99 6.68 1.31
C VAL A 49 15.39 6.90 -0.09
N GLY A 50 16.23 7.07 -1.11
CA GLY A 50 15.79 7.15 -2.51
C GLY A 50 15.08 5.89 -2.97
N ILE A 51 15.62 4.70 -2.66
CA ILE A 51 14.99 3.39 -2.92
C ILE A 51 13.62 3.34 -2.28
N LEU A 52 13.53 3.67 -0.99
CA LEU A 52 12.28 3.68 -0.26
C LEU A 52 11.26 4.62 -0.91
N GLY A 53 11.68 5.82 -1.32
CA GLY A 53 10.83 6.76 -2.03
C GLY A 53 10.30 6.20 -3.36
N VAL A 54 11.17 5.61 -4.18
CA VAL A 54 10.78 5.01 -5.47
C VAL A 54 9.81 3.83 -5.26
N ILE A 55 10.04 2.99 -4.25
CA ILE A 55 9.14 1.89 -3.88
C ILE A 55 7.78 2.43 -3.48
N LEU A 56 7.73 3.45 -2.60
CA LEU A 56 6.47 4.04 -2.15
C LEU A 56 5.68 4.65 -3.31
N VAL A 57 6.35 5.36 -4.22
CA VAL A 57 5.71 5.95 -5.41
C VAL A 57 5.21 4.86 -6.35
N SER A 58 6.03 3.82 -6.57
CA SER A 58 5.66 2.68 -7.42
C SER A 58 4.44 1.94 -6.84
N LEU A 59 4.45 1.66 -5.54
CA LEU A 59 3.33 1.03 -4.85
C LEU A 59 2.08 1.92 -4.91
N ALA A 60 2.20 3.22 -4.67
CA ALA A 60 1.09 4.15 -4.78
C ALA A 60 0.49 4.14 -6.19
N LEU A 61 1.32 4.17 -7.23
CA LEU A 61 0.85 4.11 -8.61
C LEU A 61 0.15 2.79 -8.93
N VAL A 62 0.70 1.65 -8.51
CA VAL A 62 0.05 0.34 -8.67
C VAL A 62 -1.29 0.32 -7.94
N VAL A 63 -1.35 0.82 -6.70
CA VAL A 63 -2.60 0.91 -5.92
C VAL A 63 -3.65 1.78 -6.61
N TYR A 64 -3.23 2.90 -7.22
CA TYR A 64 -4.12 3.80 -7.96
C TYR A 64 -4.57 3.24 -9.31
N GLN A 65 -3.69 2.53 -10.03
CA GLN A 65 -3.94 2.10 -11.41
C GLN A 65 -4.58 0.72 -11.51
N GLU A 66 -4.14 -0.25 -10.70
CA GLU A 66 -4.65 -1.62 -10.75
C GLU A 66 -5.92 -1.82 -9.93
N GLY A 67 -6.43 -0.75 -9.30
CA GLY A 67 -7.64 -0.86 -8.48
C GLY A 67 -7.44 -1.79 -7.29
N LEU A 68 -6.21 -1.92 -6.76
CA LEU A 68 -5.94 -2.71 -5.54
C LEU A 68 -6.75 -2.20 -4.33
N VAL A 69 -7.28 -0.97 -4.41
CA VAL A 69 -8.34 -0.50 -3.50
C VAL A 69 -9.70 -0.99 -3.99
N THR A 70 -9.87 -2.32 -4.06
CA THR A 70 -11.23 -2.86 -4.16
C THR A 70 -11.97 -2.55 -2.86
N PRO A 71 -13.31 -2.42 -2.90
CA PRO A 71 -14.08 -2.24 -1.68
C PRO A 71 -13.80 -3.35 -0.64
N GLU A 72 -13.54 -4.57 -1.12
CA GLU A 72 -13.09 -5.71 -0.31
C GLU A 72 -11.74 -5.46 0.38
N ASN A 73 -10.71 -5.07 -0.37
CA ASN A 73 -9.38 -4.80 0.19
C ASN A 73 -9.40 -3.65 1.20
N LYS A 74 -10.28 -2.66 0.98
CA LYS A 74 -10.47 -1.55 1.92
C LYS A 74 -11.09 -2.01 3.24
N ILE A 75 -12.09 -2.90 3.18
CA ILE A 75 -12.68 -3.51 4.38
C ILE A 75 -11.60 -4.29 5.13
N ILE A 76 -10.87 -5.17 4.44
CA ILE A 76 -9.80 -5.96 5.05
C ILE A 76 -8.76 -5.05 5.71
N ALA A 77 -8.29 -4.01 5.01
CA ALA A 77 -7.30 -3.07 5.55
C ALA A 77 -7.78 -2.35 6.83
N VAL A 78 -9.04 -1.91 6.87
CA VAL A 78 -9.61 -1.28 8.08
C VAL A 78 -9.64 -2.25 9.24
N PHE A 79 -10.11 -3.49 9.01
CA PHE A 79 -10.19 -4.49 10.07
C PHE A 79 -8.81 -4.96 10.55
N VAL A 80 -7.82 -5.05 9.66
CA VAL A 80 -6.43 -5.33 10.05
C VAL A 80 -5.86 -4.22 10.93
N LEU A 81 -6.05 -2.95 10.56
CA LEU A 81 -5.60 -1.81 11.37
C LEU A 81 -6.29 -1.78 12.74
N LEU A 82 -7.60 -2.04 12.78
CA LEU A 82 -8.37 -2.13 14.01
C LEU A 82 -7.86 -3.28 14.88
N ALA A 83 -7.65 -4.47 14.31
CA ALA A 83 -7.11 -5.63 15.01
C ALA A 83 -5.70 -5.39 15.55
N MET A 84 -4.86 -4.67 14.82
CA MET A 84 -3.51 -4.31 15.26
C MET A 84 -3.55 -3.32 16.43
N GLY A 85 -4.44 -2.32 16.37
CA GLY A 85 -4.70 -1.40 17.48
C GLY A 85 -5.29 -2.10 18.70
N LEU A 86 -6.19 -3.06 18.48
CA LEU A 86 -6.78 -3.88 19.54
C LEU A 86 -5.74 -4.80 20.20
N LEU A 87 -4.88 -5.44 19.40
CA LEU A 87 -3.79 -6.27 19.90
C LEU A 87 -2.86 -5.45 20.79
N PHE A 88 -2.39 -4.31 20.29
CA PHE A 88 -1.54 -3.40 21.06
C PHE A 88 -2.26 -2.90 22.32
N GLY A 89 -3.51 -2.48 22.18
CA GLY A 89 -4.32 -1.96 23.28
C GLY A 89 -4.54 -2.98 24.40
N LEU A 90 -4.92 -4.21 24.05
CA LEU A 90 -5.13 -5.27 25.04
C LEU A 90 -3.81 -5.76 25.63
N SER A 91 -2.77 -5.90 24.82
CA SER A 91 -1.47 -6.40 25.30
C SER A 91 -0.75 -5.42 26.22
N GLU A 92 -0.87 -4.12 25.99
CA GLU A 92 -0.13 -3.10 26.74
C GLU A 92 -0.91 -2.58 27.94
N PHE A 93 -2.25 -2.49 27.83
CA PHE A 93 -3.07 -1.83 28.85
C PHE A 93 -3.96 -2.80 29.66
N THR A 94 -3.88 -4.11 29.43
CA THR A 94 -4.67 -5.11 30.18
C THR A 94 -3.84 -6.34 30.55
N GLU A 95 -4.22 -7.02 31.64
CA GLU A 95 -3.61 -8.29 32.09
C GLU A 95 -4.43 -9.51 31.65
N LEU A 96 -5.08 -9.43 30.49
CA LEU A 96 -5.89 -10.54 29.97
C LEU A 96 -5.00 -11.73 29.59
N PRO A 97 -5.50 -12.97 29.73
CA PRO A 97 -4.82 -14.15 29.21
C PRO A 97 -4.60 -14.03 27.71
N SER A 98 -3.46 -14.54 27.22
CA SER A 98 -3.08 -14.42 25.81
C SER A 98 -4.11 -15.08 24.90
N GLU A 99 -4.76 -16.16 25.33
CA GLU A 99 -5.84 -16.82 24.59
C GLU A 99 -7.01 -15.86 24.32
N VAL A 100 -7.36 -15.02 25.30
CA VAL A 100 -8.46 -14.05 25.18
C VAL A 100 -8.07 -12.92 24.23
N VAL A 101 -6.84 -12.42 24.34
CA VAL A 101 -6.31 -11.36 23.45
C VAL A 101 -6.27 -11.85 22.01
N PHE A 102 -5.70 -13.03 21.76
CA PHE A 102 -5.68 -13.63 20.43
C PHE A 102 -7.08 -13.92 19.91
N GLY A 103 -7.98 -14.43 20.75
CA GLY A 103 -9.37 -14.66 20.36
C GLY A 103 -10.09 -13.38 19.90
N ALA A 104 -9.92 -12.28 20.65
CA ALA A 104 -10.50 -10.98 20.30
C ALA A 104 -9.93 -10.43 18.99
N VAL A 105 -8.61 -10.51 18.81
CA VAL A 105 -7.92 -10.05 17.59
C VAL A 105 -8.30 -10.92 16.39
N PHE A 106 -8.43 -12.24 16.56
CA PHE A 106 -8.88 -13.15 15.51
C PHE A 106 -10.33 -12.84 15.09
N LEU A 107 -11.23 -12.64 16.05
CA LEU A 107 -12.61 -12.27 15.75
C LEU A 107 -12.66 -10.97 14.96
N ALA A 108 -12.00 -9.92 15.46
CA ALA A 108 -12.03 -8.60 14.82
C ALA A 108 -11.30 -8.57 13.47
N GLY A 109 -10.11 -9.18 13.37
CA GLY A 109 -9.25 -9.09 12.19
C GLY A 109 -9.51 -10.13 11.10
N VAL A 110 -10.17 -11.25 11.44
CA VAL A 110 -10.39 -12.37 10.51
C VAL A 110 -11.87 -12.70 10.37
N LEU A 111 -12.55 -13.04 11.48
CA LEU A 111 -13.91 -13.58 11.40
C LEU A 111 -14.92 -12.53 10.92
N VAL A 112 -14.91 -11.34 11.53
CA VAL A 112 -15.83 -10.24 11.19
C VAL A 112 -15.66 -9.78 9.74
N PRO A 113 -14.45 -9.46 9.23
CA PRO A 113 -14.31 -9.04 7.84
C PRO A 113 -14.72 -10.15 6.86
N HIS A 114 -14.43 -11.41 7.16
CA HIS A 114 -14.85 -12.53 6.32
C HIS A 114 -16.37 -12.62 6.20
N LEU A 115 -17.08 -12.61 7.34
CA LEU A 115 -18.54 -12.62 7.37
C LEU A 115 -19.13 -11.37 6.70
N LEU A 116 -18.52 -10.20 6.93
CA LEU A 116 -19.02 -8.96 6.36
C LEU A 116 -18.95 -8.97 4.84
N ILE A 117 -17.86 -9.48 4.26
CA ILE A 117 -17.72 -9.64 2.80
C ILE A 117 -18.75 -10.65 2.27
N GLU A 118 -18.89 -11.80 2.93
CA GLU A 118 -19.85 -12.85 2.56
C GLU A 118 -21.30 -12.35 2.56
N TYR A 119 -21.72 -11.64 3.62
CA TYR A 119 -23.09 -11.14 3.75
C TYR A 119 -23.39 -9.91 2.88
N THR A 120 -22.40 -9.07 2.58
CA THR A 120 -22.61 -7.86 1.79
C THR A 120 -22.48 -8.10 0.29
N GLY A 121 -21.98 -9.26 -0.14
CA GLY A 121 -21.76 -9.59 -1.55
C GLY A 121 -20.75 -8.67 -2.23
N VAL A 122 -19.94 -7.94 -1.45
CA VAL A 122 -18.90 -7.05 -1.95
C VAL A 122 -17.85 -7.90 -2.67
N GLY A 123 -17.75 -7.76 -4.00
CA GLY A 123 -16.85 -8.56 -4.85
C GLY A 123 -17.57 -9.61 -5.70
N THR A 124 -18.85 -9.93 -5.41
CA THR A 124 -19.72 -10.68 -6.34
C THR A 124 -20.19 -9.72 -7.42
N THR A 125 -19.54 -9.77 -8.58
CA THR A 125 -20.18 -9.29 -9.81
C THR A 125 -21.42 -10.14 -10.02
N ALA A 126 -22.59 -9.52 -9.86
CA ALA A 126 -23.83 -10.08 -10.40
C ALA A 126 -23.59 -10.39 -11.89
N GLU A 127 -24.08 -11.56 -12.30
CA GLU A 127 -24.06 -12.09 -13.67
C GLU A 127 -24.50 -11.06 -14.73
#